data_AF-A0A926KSR1-F1
#
_entry.id   AF-A0A926KSR1-F1
#
_cell.length_a   1.000
_cell.length_b   1.000
_cell.length_c   1.000
_cell.angle_alpha   90.00
_cell.angle_beta   90.00
_cell.angle_gamma   90.00
#
_symmetry.space_group_name_H-M   'P 1'
#
loop_
_entity.id
_entity.type
_entity.pdbx_description
1 polymer ?
#
loop_
_entity_poly.entity_id
_entity_poly.type
_entity_poly.pdbx_seq_one_letter_code
_entity_poly.pdbx_strand_id
1 'polypeptide(L)'
;MSYDLHITKANNWIESENHPITSDDLLKIAELMEAYKGIPFILRKGRITLCGADDRVIGLMIKMAERIGAYVQGDEGEYYDNSSKVYPPPPDYLRQECEPRQHVPSAVIGNDGSIHINIPRLVKEVDTKRNEVLCQLHGQSNNWHVELAHMVSGKVNWKLTYIGDETFIKSLIYDITSNHSRKMGAISRSRDNVQGLLYEWTTYLGKNGRLSDETILLKIKWNDREDEISLPKHALTE
;
A
#
# COMPACT_ATOMS: atom_id res chain seq x y z
N MET A 1 -11.96 24.51 -10.71
CA MET A 1 -11.01 24.80 -9.62
C MET A 1 -11.04 23.61 -8.69
N SER A 2 -9.89 22.97 -8.46
CA SER A 2 -9.74 21.86 -7.52
C SER A 2 -9.40 22.43 -6.16
N TYR A 3 -10.23 22.20 -5.15
CA TYR A 3 -9.94 22.54 -3.77
C TYR A 3 -9.48 21.28 -3.02
N ASP A 4 -8.67 21.49 -1.98
CA ASP A 4 -8.21 20.45 -1.09
C ASP A 4 -9.21 20.30 0.06
N LEU A 5 -9.51 19.05 0.42
CA LEU A 5 -10.37 18.74 1.56
C LEU A 5 -9.61 17.96 2.62
N HIS A 6 -10.03 18.18 3.86
CA HIS A 6 -9.40 17.64 5.05
C HIS A 6 -10.45 16.98 5.95
N ILE A 7 -10.23 15.73 6.36
CA ILE A 7 -10.91 15.12 7.50
C ILE A 7 -10.05 15.35 8.74
N THR A 8 -10.59 16.05 9.74
CA THR A 8 -9.87 16.46 10.95
C THR A 8 -10.72 16.28 12.20
N LYS A 9 -10.11 15.87 13.33
CA LYS A 9 -10.77 15.85 14.65
C LYS A 9 -10.54 17.16 15.43
N ALA A 10 -9.64 18.02 14.96
CA ALA A 10 -9.45 19.35 15.50
C ALA A 10 -10.52 20.31 14.94
N ASN A 11 -10.78 21.40 15.66
CA ASN A 11 -11.69 22.46 15.21
C ASN A 11 -11.21 23.11 13.91
N ASN A 12 -9.90 23.23 13.70
CA ASN A 12 -9.32 23.72 12.45
C ASN A 12 -8.30 22.70 11.92
N TRP A 13 -8.34 22.39 10.63
CA TRP A 13 -7.49 21.38 10.01
C TRP A 13 -6.00 21.68 10.15
N ILE A 14 -5.60 22.95 10.27
CA ILE A 14 -4.19 23.33 10.50
C ILE A 14 -3.69 22.75 11.83
N GLU A 15 -4.57 22.57 12.81
CA GLU A 15 -4.27 22.07 14.16
C GLU A 15 -4.46 20.54 14.29
N SER A 16 -4.62 19.82 13.18
CA SER A 16 -4.89 18.37 13.20
C SER A 16 -3.83 17.54 13.93
N GLU A 17 -2.59 18.03 14.04
CA GLU A 17 -1.52 17.33 14.77
C GLU A 17 -1.79 17.27 16.29
N ASN A 18 -2.59 18.19 16.83
CA ASN A 18 -2.98 18.20 18.24
C ASN A 18 -4.10 17.18 18.54
N HIS A 19 -4.90 16.84 17.54
CA HIS A 19 -6.00 15.86 17.63
C HIS A 19 -5.93 14.89 16.45
N PRO A 20 -4.88 14.05 16.38
CA PRO A 20 -4.61 13.26 15.19
C PRO A 20 -5.65 12.15 15.01
N ILE A 21 -5.99 11.87 13.76
CA ILE A 21 -6.68 10.63 13.37
C ILE A 21 -5.78 9.45 13.75
N THR A 22 -6.32 8.57 14.59
CA THR A 22 -5.61 7.41 15.14
C THR A 22 -5.76 6.17 14.27
N SER A 23 -4.98 5.11 14.54
CA SER A 23 -5.14 3.81 13.88
C SER A 23 -6.53 3.22 14.08
N ASP A 24 -7.15 3.40 15.25
CA ASP A 24 -8.50 2.93 15.54
C ASP A 24 -9.54 3.67 14.69
N ASP A 25 -9.34 4.97 14.45
CA ASP A 25 -10.19 5.74 13.55
C ASP A 25 -10.10 5.21 12.11
N LEU A 26 -8.89 4.89 11.64
CA LEU A 26 -8.69 4.31 10.30
C LEU A 26 -9.38 2.95 10.15
N LEU A 27 -9.36 2.10 11.17
CA LEU A 27 -10.06 0.81 11.15
C LEU A 27 -11.58 0.97 10.96
N LYS A 28 -12.20 2.00 11.56
CA LYS A 28 -13.64 2.29 11.44
C LYS A 28 -14.06 2.70 10.03
N ILE A 29 -13.12 3.24 9.23
CA ILE A 29 -13.38 3.71 7.86
C ILE A 29 -12.70 2.85 6.80
N ALA A 30 -11.97 1.80 7.19
CA ALA A 30 -11.20 0.95 6.28
C ALA A 30 -12.07 0.34 5.16
N GLU A 31 -13.30 -0.10 5.49
CA GLU A 31 -14.22 -0.63 4.48
C GLU A 31 -14.62 0.41 3.41
N LEU A 32 -14.74 1.68 3.80
CA LEU A 32 -15.05 2.77 2.87
C LEU A 32 -13.81 3.09 2.02
N MET A 33 -12.63 3.15 2.63
CA MET A 33 -11.39 3.39 1.89
C MET A 33 -11.12 2.27 0.86
N GLU A 34 -11.37 1.01 1.23
CA GLU A 34 -11.20 -0.13 0.31
C GLU A 34 -12.26 -0.15 -0.79
N ALA A 35 -13.53 0.11 -0.45
CA ALA A 35 -14.61 0.18 -1.43
C ALA A 35 -14.34 1.25 -2.50
N TYR A 36 -13.65 2.32 -2.13
CA TYR A 36 -13.34 3.47 -3.00
C TYR A 36 -11.83 3.65 -3.24
N LYS A 37 -11.06 2.56 -3.36
CA LYS A 37 -9.59 2.60 -3.48
C LYS A 37 -9.03 3.34 -4.71
N GLY A 38 -9.88 3.70 -5.67
CA GLY A 38 -9.53 4.58 -6.78
C GLY A 38 -9.35 6.05 -6.38
N ILE A 39 -9.72 6.42 -5.15
CA ILE A 39 -9.62 7.78 -4.62
C ILE A 39 -8.34 7.91 -3.77
N PRO A 40 -7.43 8.84 -4.09
CA PRO A 40 -6.10 8.92 -3.46
C PRO A 40 -6.16 9.66 -2.11
N PHE A 41 -6.76 9.04 -1.09
CA PHE A 41 -6.73 9.59 0.27
C PHE A 41 -5.31 9.53 0.86
N ILE A 42 -4.85 10.63 1.44
CA ILE A 42 -3.50 10.73 2.03
C ILE A 42 -3.63 11.05 3.53
N LEU A 43 -3.11 10.18 4.39
CA LEU A 43 -2.94 10.48 5.81
C LEU A 43 -1.64 11.28 6.02
N ARG A 44 -1.74 12.51 6.52
CA ARG A 44 -0.57 13.36 6.78
C ARG A 44 -0.89 14.36 7.90
N LYS A 45 0.07 14.61 8.80
CA LYS A 45 -0.05 15.62 9.88
C LYS A 45 -1.36 15.47 10.68
N GLY A 46 -1.67 14.24 11.10
CA GLY A 46 -2.86 13.95 11.91
C GLY A 46 -4.21 13.99 11.19
N ARG A 47 -4.27 14.17 9.86
CA ARG A 47 -5.53 14.26 9.09
C ARG A 47 -5.51 13.45 7.81
N ILE A 48 -6.68 13.15 7.26
CA ILE A 48 -6.84 12.60 5.91
C ILE A 48 -7.07 13.76 4.95
N THR A 49 -6.30 13.83 3.87
CA THR A 49 -6.40 14.88 2.85
C THR A 49 -6.74 14.28 1.50
N LEU A 50 -7.52 15.01 0.71
CA LEU A 50 -7.82 14.70 -0.68
C LEU A 50 -7.73 15.98 -1.52
N CYS A 51 -6.97 15.93 -2.62
CA CYS A 51 -6.86 17.02 -3.57
C CYS A 51 -7.88 16.88 -4.70
N GLY A 52 -8.49 18.00 -5.13
CA GLY A 52 -9.41 18.03 -6.27
C GLY A 52 -10.71 17.29 -6.02
N ALA A 53 -11.27 17.47 -4.83
CA ALA A 53 -12.55 16.90 -4.49
C ALA A 53 -13.68 17.51 -5.33
N ASP A 54 -14.67 16.68 -5.65
CA ASP A 54 -15.95 17.12 -6.18
C ASP A 54 -17.08 16.79 -5.18
N ASP A 55 -18.29 17.28 -5.46
CA ASP A 55 -19.48 17.09 -4.62
C ASP A 55 -19.74 15.61 -4.25
N ARG A 56 -19.34 14.66 -5.10
CA ARG A 56 -19.54 13.22 -4.88
C ARG A 56 -18.54 12.64 -3.88
N VAL A 57 -17.30 13.12 -3.94
CA VAL A 57 -16.28 12.69 -2.98
C VAL A 57 -16.46 13.38 -1.63
N ILE A 58 -16.98 14.62 -1.61
CA ILE A 58 -17.38 15.28 -0.36
C ILE A 58 -18.34 14.41 0.44
N GLY A 59 -19.38 13.85 -0.20
CA GLY A 59 -20.33 12.95 0.46
C GLY A 59 -19.66 11.72 1.10
N LEU A 60 -18.64 11.14 0.43
CA LEU A 60 -17.85 10.04 1.00
C LEU A 60 -17.07 10.50 2.24
N MET A 61 -16.41 11.65 2.15
CA MET A 61 -15.58 12.19 3.21
C MET A 61 -16.43 12.53 4.45
N ILE A 62 -17.63 13.09 4.27
CA ILE A 62 -18.56 13.35 5.37
C ILE A 62 -18.92 12.04 6.08
N LYS A 63 -19.28 11.00 5.32
CA LYS A 63 -19.60 9.68 5.88
C LYS A 63 -18.43 9.05 6.62
N MET A 64 -17.20 9.22 6.13
CA MET A 64 -16.00 8.79 6.85
C MET A 64 -15.81 9.58 8.15
N ALA A 65 -15.95 10.90 8.09
CA ALA A 65 -15.77 11.80 9.23
C ALA A 65 -16.78 11.51 10.35
N GLU A 66 -18.06 11.31 10.01
CA GLU A 66 -19.12 10.94 10.96
C GLU A 66 -18.79 9.66 11.74
N ARG A 67 -18.21 8.65 11.08
CA ARG A 67 -17.84 7.37 11.73
C ARG A 67 -16.73 7.50 12.77
N ILE A 68 -15.88 8.52 12.66
CA ILE A 68 -14.72 8.72 13.54
C ILE A 68 -14.88 9.95 14.44
N GLY A 69 -16.04 10.60 14.42
CA GLY A 69 -16.30 11.83 15.16
C GLY A 69 -15.38 12.97 14.72
N ALA A 70 -15.21 13.15 13.41
CA ALA A 70 -14.40 14.18 12.79
C ALA A 70 -15.25 15.16 11.96
N TYR A 71 -14.60 16.19 11.42
CA TYR A 71 -15.16 17.20 10.54
C TYR A 71 -14.52 17.12 9.14
N VAL A 72 -15.26 17.56 8.12
CA VAL A 72 -14.72 17.79 6.78
C VAL A 72 -14.56 19.30 6.58
N GLN A 73 -13.34 19.73 6.27
CA GLN A 73 -13.00 21.13 6.03
C GLN A 73 -12.34 21.37 4.67
N GLY A 74 -12.64 22.50 4.06
CA GLY A 74 -11.90 23.06 2.93
C GLY A 74 -10.61 23.71 3.37
N ASP A 75 -9.74 24.00 2.41
CA ASP A 75 -8.48 24.71 2.63
C ASP A 75 -8.69 26.17 3.10
N GLU A 76 -9.80 26.80 2.70
CA GLU A 76 -10.22 28.11 3.21
C GLU A 76 -10.98 28.04 4.55
N GLY A 77 -11.15 26.83 5.11
CA GLY A 77 -11.76 26.61 6.42
C GLY A 77 -13.28 26.45 6.41
N GLU A 78 -13.89 26.28 5.24
CA GLU A 78 -15.32 25.95 5.12
C GLU A 78 -15.60 24.59 5.75
N TYR A 79 -16.77 24.45 6.37
CA TYR A 79 -17.22 23.18 6.92
C TYR A 79 -18.21 22.53 5.95
N TYR A 80 -18.00 21.26 5.69
CA TYR A 80 -18.88 20.45 4.87
C TYR A 80 -19.63 19.48 5.77
N ASP A 81 -20.95 19.67 5.84
CA ASP A 81 -21.86 18.79 6.54
C ASP A 81 -23.09 18.49 5.68
N ASN A 82 -23.84 17.46 6.06
CA ASN A 82 -25.13 17.15 5.42
C ASN A 82 -26.28 18.00 5.98
N SER A 83 -26.01 18.98 6.85
CA SER A 83 -27.06 19.82 7.48
C SER A 83 -27.46 20.98 6.57
N SER A 84 -26.47 21.57 5.90
CA SER A 84 -26.61 22.78 5.07
C SER A 84 -26.78 22.48 3.58
N LYS A 85 -26.11 21.44 3.07
CA LYS A 85 -26.19 20.98 1.68
C LYS A 85 -26.19 19.46 1.68
N VAL A 86 -27.17 18.85 1.02
CA VAL A 86 -27.18 17.39 0.83
C VAL A 86 -26.20 17.04 -0.27
N TYR A 87 -25.08 16.41 0.09
CA TYR A 87 -24.13 15.91 -0.88
C TYR A 87 -24.61 14.57 -1.44
N PRO A 88 -24.50 14.34 -2.76
CA PRO A 88 -24.89 13.07 -3.34
C PRO A 88 -24.02 11.94 -2.78
N PRO A 89 -24.54 10.71 -2.66
CA PRO A 89 -23.71 9.57 -2.34
C PRO A 89 -22.64 9.38 -3.42
N PRO A 90 -21.47 8.80 -3.07
CA PRO A 90 -20.42 8.55 -4.04
C PRO A 90 -20.94 7.57 -5.10
N PRO A 91 -20.72 7.84 -6.39
CA PRO A 91 -21.30 7.04 -7.46
C PRO A 91 -20.74 5.61 -7.47
N ASP A 92 -21.59 4.66 -7.85
CA ASP A 92 -21.25 3.23 -7.84
C ASP A 92 -20.05 2.87 -8.71
N TYR A 93 -19.76 3.63 -9.78
CA TYR A 93 -18.58 3.35 -10.61
C TYR A 93 -17.24 3.64 -9.89
N LEU A 94 -17.25 4.46 -8.83
CA LEU A 94 -16.08 4.64 -7.95
C LEU A 94 -16.00 3.51 -6.93
N ARG A 95 -17.12 2.84 -6.66
CA ARG A 95 -17.19 1.68 -5.79
C ARG A 95 -16.66 0.49 -6.58
N GLN A 96 -15.47 0.06 -6.23
CA GLN A 96 -15.00 -1.20 -6.77
C GLN A 96 -15.80 -2.31 -6.11
N GLU A 97 -16.49 -3.13 -6.92
CA GLU A 97 -17.32 -4.22 -6.42
C GLU A 97 -16.47 -5.17 -5.58
N CYS A 98 -16.51 -4.99 -4.26
CA CYS A 98 -16.22 -6.04 -3.31
C CYS A 98 -17.40 -6.98 -3.36
N GLU A 99 -17.27 -8.05 -4.15
CA GLU A 99 -18.16 -9.20 -4.13
C GLU A 99 -18.59 -9.50 -2.67
N PRO A 100 -19.90 -9.48 -2.36
CA PRO A 100 -20.39 -9.59 -0.99
C PRO A 100 -19.93 -10.92 -0.39
N ARG A 101 -19.02 -10.86 0.59
CA ARG A 101 -18.53 -12.04 1.30
C ARG A 101 -19.61 -12.55 2.25
N GLN A 102 -20.43 -13.50 1.82
CA GLN A 102 -21.30 -14.27 2.71
C GLN A 102 -20.51 -15.41 3.38
N HIS A 103 -19.71 -15.12 4.41
CA HIS A 103 -19.21 -16.19 5.29
C HIS A 103 -19.18 -15.71 6.74
N VAL A 104 -20.06 -16.29 7.55
CA VAL A 104 -20.12 -16.10 9.01
C VAL A 104 -19.02 -16.98 9.64
N PRO A 105 -18.09 -16.44 10.45
CA PRO A 105 -17.13 -17.24 11.20
C PRO A 105 -17.85 -18.19 12.17
N SER A 106 -17.38 -19.43 12.32
CA SER A 106 -17.86 -20.34 13.37
C SER A 106 -16.72 -20.69 14.34
N ALA A 107 -17.07 -20.76 15.63
CA ALA A 107 -16.15 -21.19 16.68
C ALA A 107 -16.69 -22.48 17.29
N VAL A 108 -15.80 -23.45 17.50
CA VAL A 108 -16.11 -24.71 18.16
C VAL A 108 -15.21 -24.83 19.40
N ILE A 109 -15.79 -25.18 20.54
CA ILE A 109 -15.06 -25.40 21.80
C ILE A 109 -14.67 -26.88 21.86
N GLY A 110 -13.37 -27.15 21.96
CA GLY A 110 -12.82 -28.48 22.12
C GLY A 110 -13.09 -29.06 23.51
N ASN A 111 -13.06 -30.38 23.64
CA ASN A 111 -13.34 -31.08 24.90
C ASN A 111 -12.32 -30.80 26.02
N ASP A 112 -11.18 -30.19 25.70
CA ASP A 112 -10.13 -29.73 26.62
C ASP A 112 -10.31 -28.26 27.05
N GLY A 113 -11.39 -27.61 26.61
CA GLY A 113 -11.65 -26.19 26.88
C GLY A 113 -10.95 -25.22 25.93
N SER A 114 -10.23 -25.71 24.91
CA SER A 114 -9.64 -24.85 23.88
C SER A 114 -10.69 -24.32 22.91
N ILE A 115 -10.58 -23.05 22.51
CA ILE A 115 -11.47 -22.42 21.52
C ILE A 115 -10.79 -22.52 20.15
N HIS A 116 -11.34 -23.38 19.28
CA HIS A 116 -10.92 -23.44 17.89
C HIS A 116 -11.81 -22.50 17.07
N ILE A 117 -11.27 -21.33 16.74
CA ILE A 117 -11.89 -20.42 15.78
C ILE A 117 -11.64 -21.01 14.40
N ASN A 118 -12.66 -21.62 13.82
CA ASN A 118 -12.56 -22.14 12.46
C ASN A 118 -12.84 -20.97 11.52
N ILE A 119 -11.78 -20.25 11.16
CA ILE A 119 -11.83 -19.26 10.08
C ILE A 119 -11.79 -20.07 8.78
N PRO A 120 -12.92 -20.21 8.05
CA PRO A 120 -12.90 -20.95 6.81
C PRO A 120 -12.07 -20.13 5.81
N ARG A 121 -10.82 -20.53 5.60
CA ARG A 121 -10.00 -19.99 4.54
C ARG A 121 -10.54 -20.60 3.25
N LEU A 122 -11.54 -19.94 2.65
CA LEU A 122 -12.03 -20.33 1.33
C LEU A 122 -10.92 -20.01 0.32
N VAL A 123 -10.03 -20.98 0.09
CA VAL A 123 -9.25 -21.07 -1.13
C VAL A 123 -10.27 -21.36 -2.22
N LYS A 124 -10.74 -20.32 -2.92
CA LYS A 124 -11.44 -20.53 -4.20
C LYS A 124 -10.44 -21.19 -5.14
N GLU A 125 -10.71 -22.42 -5.58
CA GLU A 125 -10.18 -22.95 -6.84
C GLU A 125 -10.82 -22.15 -8.00
N VAL A 126 -10.42 -20.89 -8.12
CA VAL A 126 -10.59 -20.08 -9.32
C VAL A 126 -9.20 -19.54 -9.60
N ASP A 127 -8.51 -20.20 -10.53
CA ASP A 127 -7.25 -19.74 -11.11
C ASP A 127 -6.10 -19.54 -10.08
N THR A 128 -5.87 -20.53 -9.21
CA THR A 128 -4.76 -20.57 -8.23
C THR A 128 -3.37 -20.42 -8.87
N LYS A 129 -3.26 -20.55 -10.20
CA LYS A 129 -2.01 -20.32 -10.96
C LYS A 129 -1.55 -18.86 -10.99
N ARG A 130 -2.38 -17.86 -10.64
CA ARG A 130 -2.00 -16.43 -10.78
C ARG A 130 -1.01 -15.91 -9.73
N ASN A 131 -0.90 -16.59 -8.60
CA ASN A 131 0.03 -16.23 -7.51
C ASN A 131 1.17 -17.24 -7.36
N GLU A 132 1.32 -18.18 -8.29
CA GLU A 132 2.50 -19.05 -8.31
C GLU A 132 3.74 -18.20 -8.60
N VAL A 133 4.75 -18.35 -7.73
CA VAL A 133 6.07 -17.74 -7.92
C VAL A 133 6.77 -18.55 -9.01
N LEU A 134 6.99 -17.93 -10.17
CA LEU A 134 7.73 -18.52 -11.29
C LEU A 134 9.20 -18.67 -10.96
N CYS A 135 9.79 -17.66 -10.32
CA CYS A 135 11.15 -17.74 -9.77
C CYS A 135 11.34 -16.76 -8.63
N GLN A 136 12.26 -17.11 -7.73
CA GLN A 136 12.74 -16.23 -6.68
C GLN A 136 14.24 -16.05 -6.84
N LEU A 137 14.69 -14.80 -6.88
CA LEU A 137 16.11 -14.46 -6.95
C LEU A 137 16.51 -13.73 -5.68
N HIS A 138 17.72 -14.03 -5.21
CA HIS A 138 18.31 -13.41 -4.04
C HIS A 138 19.66 -12.83 -4.43
N GLY A 139 20.00 -11.70 -3.85
CA GLY A 139 21.28 -11.04 -4.04
C GLY A 139 21.61 -10.21 -2.82
N GLN A 140 22.89 -10.07 -2.56
CA GLN A 140 23.36 -9.31 -1.41
C GLN A 140 24.64 -8.57 -1.79
N SER A 141 24.76 -7.35 -1.29
CA SER A 141 25.99 -6.57 -1.26
C SER A 141 26.41 -6.30 0.19
N ASN A 142 27.36 -5.39 0.39
CA ASN A 142 27.80 -4.99 1.73
C ASN A 142 26.70 -4.29 2.54
N ASN A 143 25.77 -3.61 1.85
CA ASN A 143 24.78 -2.73 2.51
C ASN A 143 23.34 -3.16 2.28
N TRP A 144 23.10 -4.10 1.36
CA TRP A 144 21.75 -4.42 0.91
C TRP A 144 21.54 -5.91 0.72
N HIS A 145 20.37 -6.39 1.13
CA HIS A 145 19.81 -7.67 0.74
C HIS A 145 18.62 -7.43 -0.18
N VAL A 146 18.57 -8.14 -1.31
CA VAL A 146 17.52 -8.05 -2.31
C VAL A 146 16.86 -9.41 -2.47
N GLU A 147 15.53 -9.41 -2.40
CA GLU A 147 14.70 -10.52 -2.83
C GLU A 147 13.82 -10.05 -3.99
N LEU A 148 13.77 -10.87 -5.04
CA LEU A 148 12.88 -10.69 -6.17
C LEU A 148 11.99 -11.91 -6.29
N ALA A 149 10.69 -11.72 -6.38
CA ALA A 149 9.73 -12.77 -6.68
C ALA A 149 9.00 -12.44 -7.99
N HIS A 150 9.25 -13.25 -9.02
CA HIS A 150 8.55 -13.17 -10.30
C HIS A 150 7.33 -14.10 -10.26
N MET A 151 6.15 -13.56 -10.50
CA MET A 151 4.89 -14.29 -10.50
C MET A 151 4.53 -14.74 -11.92
N VAL A 152 3.79 -15.84 -12.04
CA VAL A 152 3.23 -16.33 -13.32
C VAL A 152 2.38 -15.26 -14.03
N SER A 153 1.82 -14.31 -13.29
CA SER A 153 1.07 -13.16 -13.83
C SER A 153 1.92 -12.10 -14.55
N GLY A 154 3.26 -12.22 -14.57
CA GLY A 154 4.19 -11.20 -15.07
C GLY A 154 4.46 -10.07 -14.05
N LYS A 155 3.84 -10.16 -12.87
CA LYS A 155 4.12 -9.29 -11.73
C LYS A 155 5.47 -9.66 -11.13
N VAL A 156 6.31 -8.69 -10.85
CA VAL A 156 7.58 -8.86 -10.14
C VAL A 156 7.51 -8.04 -8.87
N ASN A 157 7.62 -8.71 -7.73
CA ASN A 157 7.73 -8.07 -6.43
C ASN A 157 9.19 -7.98 -6.04
N TRP A 158 9.59 -6.79 -5.62
CA TRP A 158 10.92 -6.49 -5.14
C TRP A 158 10.84 -6.20 -3.65
N LYS A 159 11.80 -6.74 -2.92
CA LYS A 159 12.00 -6.48 -1.50
C LYS A 159 13.47 -6.19 -1.28
N LEU A 160 13.75 -4.98 -0.84
CA LEU A 160 15.09 -4.49 -0.59
C LEU A 160 15.21 -4.15 0.90
N THR A 161 16.15 -4.81 1.57
CA THR A 161 16.41 -4.65 3.00
C THR A 161 17.80 -4.06 3.18
N TYR A 162 17.87 -2.89 3.81
CA TYR A 162 19.16 -2.31 4.19
C TYR A 162 19.76 -3.08 5.37
N ILE A 163 21.02 -3.51 5.21
CA ILE A 163 21.78 -4.26 6.21
C ILE A 163 23.04 -3.50 6.65
N GLY A 164 23.22 -2.26 6.19
CA GLY A 164 24.31 -1.39 6.64
C GLY A 164 24.06 -0.74 7.99
N ASP A 165 24.94 0.16 8.37
CA ASP A 165 24.97 0.83 9.68
C ASP A 165 24.25 2.19 9.70
N GLU A 166 23.81 2.70 8.54
CA GLU A 166 23.05 3.95 8.48
C GLU A 166 21.65 3.79 9.07
N THR A 167 21.30 4.69 9.99
CA THR A 167 19.97 4.72 10.61
C THR A 167 18.93 5.41 9.72
N PHE A 168 19.34 6.08 8.64
CA PHE A 168 18.44 6.87 7.81
C PHE A 168 18.93 7.04 6.37
N ILE A 169 18.06 6.81 5.39
CA ILE A 169 18.33 7.02 3.96
C ILE A 169 17.46 8.17 3.43
N LYS A 170 18.09 9.27 3.02
CA LYS A 170 17.41 10.49 2.52
C LYS A 170 16.71 10.24 1.18
N SER A 171 17.39 9.55 0.29
CA SER A 171 16.92 9.23 -1.05
C SER A 171 17.51 7.90 -1.47
N LEU A 172 16.69 7.09 -2.12
CA LEU A 172 17.12 5.83 -2.72
C LEU A 172 16.82 5.89 -4.21
N ILE A 173 17.85 5.85 -5.04
CA ILE A 173 17.72 5.75 -6.49
C ILE A 173 18.12 4.34 -6.89
N TYR A 174 17.33 3.68 -7.71
CA TYR A 174 17.66 2.36 -8.24
C TYR A 174 17.66 2.37 -9.76
N ASP A 175 18.55 1.56 -10.34
CA ASP A 175 18.62 1.26 -11.77
C ASP A 175 18.71 -0.26 -11.93
N ILE A 176 17.62 -0.84 -12.41
CA ILE A 176 17.50 -2.27 -12.72
C ILE A 176 17.86 -2.43 -14.19
N THR A 177 18.92 -3.17 -14.47
CA THR A 177 19.33 -3.51 -15.83
C THR A 177 19.25 -5.02 -16.03
N SER A 178 18.64 -5.42 -17.14
CA SER A 178 18.60 -6.77 -17.68
C SER A 178 19.00 -6.72 -19.16
N ASN A 179 19.12 -7.87 -19.82
CA ASN A 179 19.46 -7.93 -21.25
C ASN A 179 18.37 -7.29 -22.14
N HIS A 180 17.14 -7.23 -21.66
CA HIS A 180 15.97 -6.78 -22.43
C HIS A 180 15.29 -5.54 -21.85
N SER A 181 15.70 -5.09 -20.67
CA SER A 181 15.05 -3.98 -20.00
C SER A 181 16.01 -3.17 -19.16
N ARG A 182 15.77 -1.86 -19.10
CA ARG A 182 16.39 -0.97 -18.13
C ARG A 182 15.30 -0.14 -17.48
N LYS A 183 15.30 -0.09 -16.15
CA LYS A 183 14.31 0.67 -15.39
C LYS A 183 14.97 1.40 -14.25
N MET A 184 14.80 2.72 -14.26
CA MET A 184 15.24 3.60 -13.18
C MET A 184 14.04 4.05 -12.34
N GLY A 185 14.27 4.28 -11.06
CA GLY A 185 13.28 4.83 -10.16
C GLY A 185 13.91 5.46 -8.93
N ALA A 186 13.10 6.17 -8.17
CA ALA A 186 13.51 6.78 -6.91
C ALA A 186 12.45 6.52 -5.84
N ILE A 187 12.89 6.19 -4.63
CA ILE A 187 12.05 6.04 -3.45
C ILE A 187 12.44 7.14 -2.46
N SER A 188 11.48 8.02 -2.18
CA SER A 188 11.76 9.30 -1.51
C SER A 188 11.80 9.20 0.01
N ARG A 189 11.30 8.12 0.63
CA ARG A 189 11.30 7.90 2.09
C ARG A 189 11.21 6.41 2.44
N SER A 190 12.06 5.94 3.36
CA SER A 190 11.78 4.70 4.10
C SER A 190 10.59 4.93 5.03
N ARG A 191 9.78 3.89 5.27
CA ARG A 191 9.02 3.83 6.51
C ARG A 191 10.01 3.38 7.59
N ASP A 192 10.18 4.19 8.64
CA ASP A 192 10.80 3.71 9.88
C ASP A 192 9.92 2.60 10.45
N ASN A 193 10.26 1.37 10.09
CA ASN A 193 9.83 0.21 10.82
C ASN A 193 10.96 -0.13 11.79
N VAL A 194 10.60 -0.45 13.03
CA VAL A 194 11.48 -0.77 14.16
C VAL A 194 12.47 -1.95 13.89
N GLN A 195 12.50 -2.49 12.67
CA GLN A 195 13.28 -3.65 12.22
C GLN A 195 14.19 -3.38 10.99
N GLY A 196 14.46 -2.12 10.66
CA GLY A 196 15.39 -1.74 9.58
C GLY A 196 14.70 -1.10 8.36
N LEU A 197 15.50 -0.57 7.44
CA LEU A 197 14.99 0.14 6.26
C LEU A 197 14.57 -0.89 5.20
N LEU A 198 13.26 -1.12 5.10
CA LEU A 198 12.63 -2.04 4.16
C LEU A 198 11.92 -1.28 3.05
N TYR A 199 12.19 -1.67 1.81
CA TYR A 199 11.55 -1.12 0.61
C TYR A 199 10.92 -2.22 -0.20
N GLU A 200 9.62 -2.10 -0.44
CA GLU A 200 8.84 -3.04 -1.25
C GLU A 200 8.18 -2.31 -2.41
N TRP A 201 8.33 -2.84 -3.62
CA TRP A 201 7.62 -2.32 -4.79
C TRP A 201 7.31 -3.42 -5.80
N THR A 202 6.37 -3.11 -6.69
CA THR A 202 5.97 -4.00 -7.77
C THR A 202 6.34 -3.41 -9.12
N THR A 203 6.87 -4.23 -10.01
CA THR A 203 6.98 -3.93 -11.44
C THR A 203 6.21 -4.96 -12.26
N TYR A 204 5.74 -4.57 -13.45
CA TYR A 204 5.12 -5.49 -14.39
C TYR A 204 6.05 -5.67 -15.58
N LEU A 205 6.42 -6.91 -15.83
CA LEU A 205 7.01 -7.31 -17.09
C LEU A 205 5.83 -7.67 -17.99
N GLY A 206 5.75 -7.09 -19.19
CA GLY A 206 4.65 -7.37 -20.11
C GLY A 206 4.47 -8.86 -20.37
N LYS A 207 3.41 -9.26 -21.11
CA LYS A 207 3.03 -10.69 -21.30
C LYS A 207 4.15 -11.64 -21.77
N ASN A 208 5.24 -11.11 -22.33
CA ASN A 208 6.40 -11.87 -22.83
C ASN A 208 7.68 -11.67 -22.01
N GLY A 209 7.67 -10.85 -20.96
CA GLY A 209 8.85 -10.58 -20.16
C GLY A 209 9.12 -11.73 -19.20
N ARG A 210 10.08 -12.59 -19.54
CA ARG A 210 10.57 -13.63 -18.64
C ARG A 210 11.89 -13.19 -18.02
N LEU A 211 11.96 -13.14 -16.70
CA LEU A 211 13.23 -13.00 -15.97
C LEU A 211 14.04 -14.30 -15.93
N SER A 212 13.50 -15.40 -16.47
CA SER A 212 13.98 -16.76 -16.19
C SER A 212 15.38 -17.04 -16.71
N ASP A 213 15.93 -16.25 -17.63
CA ASP A 213 17.19 -16.58 -18.31
C ASP A 213 18.25 -15.46 -18.22
N GLU A 214 18.04 -14.46 -17.38
CA GLU A 214 18.89 -13.27 -17.32
C GLU A 214 19.52 -13.07 -15.93
N THR A 215 20.77 -12.61 -15.91
CA THR A 215 21.34 -11.99 -14.71
C THR A 215 20.76 -10.59 -14.60
N ILE A 216 20.12 -10.28 -13.47
CA ILE A 216 19.60 -8.94 -13.22
C ILE A 216 20.63 -8.17 -12.42
N LEU A 217 20.98 -6.98 -12.91
CA LEU A 217 21.86 -6.06 -12.21
C LEU A 217 21.03 -4.97 -11.55
N LEU A 218 21.14 -4.84 -10.24
CA LEU A 218 20.50 -3.77 -9.48
C LEU A 218 21.58 -2.81 -8.99
N LYS A 219 21.63 -1.62 -9.57
CA LYS A 219 22.44 -0.51 -9.06
C LYS A 219 21.60 0.34 -8.12
N ILE A 220 22.14 0.63 -6.95
CA ILE A 220 21.46 1.40 -5.91
C ILE A 220 22.34 2.58 -5.54
N LYS A 221 21.75 3.77 -5.41
CA LYS A 221 22.42 4.97 -4.89
C LYS A 221 21.63 5.55 -3.72
N TRP A 222 22.32 5.85 -2.63
CA TRP A 222 21.74 6.45 -1.43
C TRP A 222 22.80 7.26 -0.68
N ASN A 223 22.43 8.40 -0.09
CA ASN A 223 23.34 9.19 0.77
C ASN A 223 24.78 9.35 0.22
N ASP A 224 24.91 9.66 -1.08
CA ASP A 224 26.20 9.79 -1.81
C ASP A 224 27.04 8.51 -1.94
N ARG A 225 26.48 7.35 -1.57
CA ARG A 225 27.02 6.01 -1.79
C ARG A 225 26.33 5.33 -2.97
N GLU A 226 27.01 4.34 -3.53
CA GLU A 226 26.44 3.45 -4.53
C GLU A 226 26.84 2.01 -4.28
N ASP A 227 25.99 1.08 -4.73
CA ASP A 227 26.22 -0.35 -4.62
C ASP A 227 25.60 -1.06 -5.81
N GLU A 228 26.12 -2.24 -6.10
CA GLU A 228 25.72 -3.04 -7.24
C GLU A 228 25.48 -4.48 -6.78
N ILE A 229 24.26 -4.97 -7.02
CA ILE A 229 23.83 -6.30 -6.61
C ILE A 229 23.51 -7.07 -7.87
N SER A 230 24.24 -8.15 -8.09
CA SER A 230 23.92 -9.14 -9.10
C SER A 230 22.92 -10.14 -8.52
N LEU A 231 21.83 -10.38 -9.23
CA LEU A 231 20.85 -11.43 -8.93
C LEU A 231 21.09 -12.57 -9.92
N PRO A 232 22.01 -13.50 -9.61
CA PRO A 232 22.26 -14.64 -10.48
C PRO A 232 21.04 -15.55 -10.47
N LYS A 233 20.74 -16.13 -11.63
CA LYS A 233 19.80 -17.26 -11.70
C LYS A 233 20.39 -18.39 -10.85
N HIS A 234 19.74 -18.73 -9.74
CA HIS A 234 19.98 -20.04 -9.15
C HIS A 234 19.43 -21.07 -10.14
N ALA A 235 20.30 -21.97 -10.62
CA ALA A 235 19.84 -23.20 -11.24
C ALA A 235 18.98 -23.89 -10.18
N LEU A 236 17.68 -23.99 -10.42
CA LEU A 236 16.84 -24.93 -9.69
C LEU A 236 17.49 -26.29 -9.92
N THR A 237 18.24 -26.79 -8.94
CA THR A 237 18.65 -28.18 -8.92
C THR A 237 17.37 -29.00 -8.91
N GLU A 238 17.11 -29.68 -10.02
CA GLU A 238 16.00 -30.64 -10.19
C GLU A 238 16.01 -31.71 -9.10
#